data_AF-A0A395SXX9-F1
#
_entry.id   AF-A0A395SXX9-F1
#
_cell.length_a   1.000
_cell.length_b   1.000
_cell.length_c   1.000
_cell.angle_alpha   90.00
_cell.angle_beta   90.00
_cell.angle_gamma   90.00
#
_symmetry.space_group_name_H-M   'P 1'
#
loop_
_entity.id
_entity.type
_entity.pdbx_description
1 polymer ?
#
loop_
_entity_poly.entity_id
_entity_poly.type
_entity_poly.pdbx_seq_one_letter_code
_entity_poly.pdbx_strand_id
1 'polypeptide(L)'
;MVGEVISLDWMEAAEKYNPVLSHAWLSFGAERKEIKEVCRDRERAINSLNVQGTSFEDFCNSTLMNEKLWSQFGFRIQDLHSLREDNQLHISRDDMARASLLELNIAENPDFTMEKMIQKAFGIISINGQEVLSIPTNPCTVRVPYQPNVCGSERLDINDLRSLQIPIWEQDMNEENVCLREVGKVDYDLLAVVHLKDDQQSHEYVRIYTRSGANIIAENELESSMNHSWSVKDSPGRYMIFYGLRLR
;
A
#
# COMPACT_ATOMS: atom_id res chain seq x y z
N MET A 1 -25.77 -11.75 1.77
CA MET A 1 -24.95 -11.99 2.97
C MET A 1 -24.77 -10.66 3.68
N VAL A 2 -25.24 -10.58 4.92
CA VAL A 2 -25.11 -9.39 5.78
C VAL A 2 -23.65 -9.27 6.18
N GLY A 3 -23.04 -8.10 5.96
CA GLY A 3 -21.62 -7.87 6.13
C GLY A 3 -21.10 -8.32 7.49
N GLU A 4 -20.00 -9.07 7.49
CA GLU A 4 -19.23 -9.33 8.69
C GLU A 4 -18.89 -7.98 9.34
N VAL A 5 -19.30 -7.84 10.59
CA VAL A 5 -18.81 -6.78 11.46
C VAL A 5 -17.30 -6.94 11.50
N ILE A 6 -16.57 -5.98 10.93
CA ILE A 6 -15.11 -5.91 11.08
C ILE A 6 -14.87 -5.81 12.59
N SER A 7 -14.50 -6.93 13.23
CA SER A 7 -14.12 -6.93 14.63
C SER A 7 -12.92 -5.98 14.77
N LEU A 8 -13.04 -4.99 15.65
CA LEU A 8 -11.96 -4.05 15.98
C LEU A 8 -10.87 -4.71 16.85
N ASP A 9 -11.06 -5.95 17.28
CA ASP A 9 -10.16 -6.66 18.20
C ASP A 9 -8.75 -6.82 17.60
N TRP A 10 -8.66 -6.95 16.27
CA TRP A 10 -7.36 -7.03 15.61
C TRP A 10 -6.63 -5.69 15.64
N MET A 11 -7.33 -4.55 15.60
CA MET A 11 -6.74 -3.21 15.63
C MET A 11 -6.13 -2.95 17.00
N GLU A 12 -6.88 -3.20 18.08
CA GLU A 12 -6.36 -3.03 19.44
C GLU A 12 -5.15 -3.93 19.70
N ALA A 13 -5.21 -5.19 19.24
CA ALA A 13 -4.07 -6.10 19.31
C ALA A 13 -2.89 -5.57 18.49
N ALA A 14 -3.12 -5.10 17.25
CA ALA A 14 -2.07 -4.57 16.40
C ALA A 14 -1.41 -3.32 17.00
N GLU A 15 -2.17 -2.39 17.55
CA GLU A 15 -1.66 -1.18 18.21
C GLU A 15 -0.85 -1.49 19.46
N LYS A 16 -1.24 -2.51 20.24
CA LYS A 16 -0.46 -2.96 21.40
C LYS A 16 0.92 -3.47 21.02
N TYR A 17 1.05 -4.14 19.87
CA TYR A 17 2.33 -4.65 19.36
C TYR A 17 3.10 -3.64 18.51
N ASN A 18 2.39 -2.72 17.84
CA ASN A 18 2.94 -1.68 17.00
C ASN A 18 2.33 -0.32 17.41
N PRO A 19 2.91 0.35 18.42
CA PRO A 19 2.38 1.61 18.93
C PRO A 19 2.33 2.72 17.89
N VAL A 20 3.10 2.64 16.79
CA VAL A 20 3.01 3.64 15.72
C VAL A 20 1.61 3.68 15.11
N LEU A 21 0.88 2.56 15.09
CA LEU A 21 -0.47 2.50 14.55
C LEU A 21 -1.45 3.38 15.34
N SER A 22 -1.36 3.42 16.68
CA SER A 22 -2.23 4.28 17.48
C SER A 22 -1.93 5.76 17.28
N HIS A 23 -0.67 6.09 16.95
CA HIS A 23 -0.25 7.45 16.65
C HIS A 23 -0.47 7.87 15.18
N ALA A 24 -0.72 6.92 14.28
CA ALA A 24 -1.00 7.18 12.86
C ALA A 24 -2.31 7.96 12.66
N TRP A 25 -3.27 7.78 13.56
CA TRP A 25 -4.59 8.42 13.51
C TRP A 25 -4.66 9.75 14.25
N LEU A 26 -3.61 10.13 14.99
CA LEU A 26 -3.60 11.40 15.71
C LEU A 26 -3.58 12.57 14.74
N SER A 27 -4.63 13.39 14.78
CA SER A 27 -4.62 14.67 14.09
C SER A 27 -3.64 15.61 14.77
N PHE A 28 -2.92 16.41 13.99
CA PHE A 28 -2.18 17.52 14.55
C PHE A 28 -3.18 18.51 15.15
N GLY A 29 -2.91 18.95 16.38
CA GLY A 29 -3.64 20.05 16.99
C GLY A 29 -3.44 21.36 16.22
N ALA A 30 -4.25 22.38 16.55
CA ALA A 30 -4.18 23.68 15.88
C ALA A 30 -2.94 24.47 16.33
N GLU A 31 -2.41 24.21 17.53
CA GLU A 31 -1.30 24.97 18.09
C GLU A 31 0.06 24.32 17.85
N ARG A 32 1.09 25.13 17.63
CA ARG A 32 2.50 24.67 17.49
C ARG A 32 2.97 23.79 18.65
N LYS A 33 2.46 24.04 19.86
CA LYS A 33 2.81 23.24 21.05
C LYS A 33 2.25 21.82 20.93
N GLU A 34 0.98 21.69 20.56
CA GLU A 34 0.29 20.42 20.35
C GLU A 34 0.98 19.62 19.24
N ILE A 35 1.34 20.28 18.13
CA ILE A 35 2.10 19.67 17.03
C ILE A 35 3.42 19.09 17.53
N LYS A 36 4.20 19.86 18.30
CA LYS A 36 5.48 19.40 18.86
C LYS A 36 5.32 18.23 19.83
N GLU A 37 4.24 18.19 20.60
CA GLU A 37 3.94 17.09 21.52
C GLU A 37 3.57 15.82 20.76
N VAL A 38 2.66 15.91 19.79
CA VAL A 38 2.30 14.79 18.89
C VAL A 38 3.51 14.26 18.12
N CYS A 39 4.39 15.14 17.61
CA CYS A 39 5.63 14.73 16.94
C CYS A 39 6.55 13.95 17.88
N ARG A 40 6.74 14.44 19.11
CA ARG A 40 7.60 13.79 20.10
C ARG A 40 7.07 12.43 20.52
N ASP A 41 5.75 12.31 20.66
CA ASP A 41 5.12 11.04 20.98
C ASP A 41 5.24 10.03 19.83
N ARG A 42 5.10 10.49 18.58
CA ARG A 42 5.39 9.69 17.37
C ARG A 42 6.83 9.22 17.31
N GLU A 43 7.79 10.13 17.51
CA GLU A 43 9.22 9.79 17.55
C GLU A 43 9.51 8.78 18.66
N ARG A 44 8.92 8.95 19.85
CA ARG A 44 9.07 7.98 20.95
C ARG A 44 8.50 6.62 20.59
N ALA A 45 7.34 6.58 19.92
CA ALA A 45 6.73 5.34 19.46
C ALA A 45 7.57 4.65 18.38
N ILE A 46 8.16 5.39 17.44
CA ILE A 46 9.07 4.83 16.43
C ILE A 46 10.35 4.31 17.10
N ASN A 47 10.97 5.10 17.98
CA ASN A 47 12.21 4.75 18.66
C ASN A 47 12.07 3.58 19.65
N SER A 48 10.85 3.30 20.13
CA SER A 48 10.59 2.13 20.97
C SER A 48 10.48 0.83 20.17
N LEU A 49 10.29 0.94 18.84
CA LEU A 49 10.26 -0.20 17.95
C LEU A 49 11.68 -0.56 17.51
N ASN A 50 12.05 -1.82 17.66
CA ASN A 50 13.30 -2.37 17.12
C ASN A 50 13.14 -2.70 15.63
N VAL A 51 12.76 -1.73 14.80
CA VAL A 51 12.64 -1.92 13.35
C VAL A 51 14.01 -1.72 12.71
N GLN A 52 14.40 -2.67 11.86
CA GLN A 52 15.62 -2.56 11.06
C GLN A 52 15.39 -1.61 9.89
N GLY A 53 16.37 -0.76 9.61
CA GLY A 53 16.31 0.23 8.53
C GLY A 53 16.15 1.67 9.04
N THR A 54 16.45 2.62 8.17
CA THR A 54 16.36 4.06 8.49
C THR A 54 15.44 4.83 7.56
N SER A 55 14.82 4.14 6.61
CA SER A 55 13.92 4.72 5.60
C SER A 55 12.46 4.36 5.88
N PHE A 56 11.55 5.17 5.34
CA PHE A 56 10.12 4.88 5.30
C PHE A 56 9.85 3.56 4.58
N GLU A 57 10.57 3.26 3.50
CA GLU A 57 10.41 2.00 2.77
C GLU A 57 10.71 0.79 3.67
N ASP A 58 11.85 0.81 4.38
CA ASP A 58 12.23 -0.26 5.31
C ASP A 58 11.18 -0.44 6.40
N PHE A 59 10.70 0.67 6.98
CA PHE A 59 9.66 0.63 8.00
C PHE A 59 8.35 0.07 7.44
N CYS A 60 7.86 0.62 6.32
CA CYS A 60 6.60 0.24 5.70
C CYS A 60 6.58 -1.24 5.30
N ASN A 61 7.70 -1.77 4.83
CA ASN A 61 7.86 -3.16 4.39
C ASN A 61 8.45 -4.09 5.46
N SER A 62 8.64 -3.59 6.68
CA SER A 62 9.17 -4.40 7.80
C SER A 62 8.22 -5.53 8.18
N THR A 63 8.77 -6.60 8.75
CA THR A 63 7.98 -7.73 9.30
C THR A 63 6.95 -7.24 10.31
N LEU A 64 7.26 -6.22 11.12
CA LEU A 64 6.31 -5.64 12.06
C LEU A 64 5.07 -5.08 11.34
N MET A 65 5.27 -4.26 10.31
CA MET A 65 4.16 -3.67 9.55
C MET A 65 3.39 -4.72 8.76
N ASN A 66 4.10 -5.67 8.14
CA ASN A 66 3.51 -6.75 7.38
C ASN A 66 2.61 -7.66 8.25
N GLU A 67 3.11 -8.08 9.41
CA GLU A 67 2.34 -8.95 10.30
C GLU A 67 1.14 -8.26 10.95
N LYS A 68 1.26 -6.96 11.28
CA LYS A 68 0.27 -6.26 12.10
C LYS A 68 -0.72 -5.41 11.32
N LEU A 69 -0.34 -4.89 10.15
CA LEU A 69 -1.20 -4.07 9.32
C LEU A 69 -1.49 -4.71 7.95
N TRP A 70 -0.46 -4.97 7.14
CA TRP A 70 -0.65 -5.27 5.72
C TRP A 70 -1.23 -6.67 5.43
N SER A 71 -1.06 -7.62 6.35
CA SER A 71 -1.66 -8.96 6.25
C SER A 71 -3.11 -9.03 6.73
N GLN A 72 -3.65 -7.94 7.27
CA GLN A 72 -5.03 -7.88 7.74
C GLN A 72 -5.98 -7.84 6.55
N PHE A 73 -7.16 -8.43 6.71
CA PHE A 73 -8.16 -8.54 5.64
C PHE A 73 -8.48 -7.19 4.97
N GLY A 74 -8.57 -6.11 5.75
CA GLY A 74 -8.85 -4.77 5.22
C GLY A 74 -7.70 -4.12 4.45
N PHE A 75 -6.52 -4.74 4.38
CA PHE A 75 -5.31 -4.16 3.77
C PHE A 75 -4.61 -5.09 2.77
N ARG A 76 -4.90 -6.39 2.79
CA ARG A 76 -4.42 -7.32 1.76
C ARG A 76 -5.23 -7.16 0.49
N ILE A 77 -4.58 -7.18 -0.66
CA ILE A 77 -5.22 -7.01 -1.98
C ILE A 77 -5.78 -8.32 -2.55
N GLN A 78 -5.43 -9.44 -1.92
CA GLN A 78 -5.80 -10.77 -2.40
C GLN A 78 -6.03 -11.75 -1.26
N ASP A 79 -6.91 -12.70 -1.53
CA ASP A 79 -7.08 -13.93 -0.78
C ASP A 79 -6.37 -15.06 -1.53
N LEU A 80 -5.65 -15.89 -0.76
CA LEU A 80 -4.82 -16.96 -1.30
C LEU A 80 -5.41 -18.31 -0.95
N HIS A 81 -5.62 -19.13 -1.97
CA HIS A 81 -6.15 -20.49 -1.83
C HIS A 81 -5.18 -21.50 -2.40
N SER A 82 -4.97 -22.61 -1.69
CA SER A 82 -4.22 -23.73 -2.23
C SER A 82 -4.99 -24.35 -3.41
N LEU A 83 -4.28 -24.67 -4.49
CA LEU A 83 -4.84 -25.44 -5.61
C LEU A 83 -4.93 -26.94 -5.32
N ARG A 84 -4.34 -27.41 -4.22
CA ARG A 84 -4.35 -28.82 -3.80
C ARG A 84 -5.33 -28.99 -2.64
N GLU A 85 -6.33 -29.84 -2.82
CA GLU A 85 -7.46 -30.06 -1.89
C GLU A 85 -7.02 -30.51 -0.48
N ASP A 86 -5.85 -31.14 -0.37
CA ASP A 86 -5.29 -31.69 0.87
C ASP A 86 -4.32 -30.74 1.58
N ASN A 87 -3.99 -29.60 0.97
CA ASN A 87 -2.92 -28.73 1.44
C ASN A 87 -3.50 -27.46 2.07
N GLN A 88 -3.43 -27.35 3.39
CA GLN A 88 -3.60 -26.06 4.04
C GLN A 88 -2.48 -25.13 3.56
N LEU A 89 -2.86 -23.93 3.12
CA LEU A 89 -1.88 -22.93 2.74
C LEU A 89 -1.15 -22.44 4.00
N HIS A 90 0.04 -22.97 4.25
CA HIS A 90 0.91 -22.52 5.33
C HIS A 90 1.75 -21.33 4.87
N ILE A 91 1.11 -20.16 4.79
CA ILE A 91 1.79 -18.89 4.50
C ILE A 91 1.91 -18.06 5.77
N SER A 92 3.09 -17.48 6.02
CA SER A 92 3.26 -16.56 7.14
C SER A 92 2.49 -15.25 6.88
N ARG A 93 2.19 -14.52 7.95
CA ARG A 93 1.58 -13.18 7.80
C ARG A 93 2.50 -12.22 7.06
N ASP A 94 3.82 -12.34 7.24
CA ASP A 94 4.80 -11.54 6.51
C ASP A 94 4.73 -11.84 5.00
N ASP A 95 4.75 -13.12 4.62
CA ASP A 95 4.67 -13.53 3.22
C ASP A 95 3.34 -13.15 2.56
N MET A 96 2.22 -13.25 3.28
CA MET A 96 0.91 -12.80 2.79
C MET A 96 0.89 -11.30 2.48
N ALA A 97 1.50 -10.49 3.34
CA ALA A 97 1.62 -9.05 3.14
C ALA A 97 2.59 -8.70 1.99
N ARG A 98 3.67 -9.45 1.82
CA ARG A 98 4.61 -9.30 0.69
C ARG A 98 3.95 -9.67 -0.63
N ALA A 99 3.21 -10.77 -0.67
CA ALA A 99 2.43 -11.17 -1.83
C ALA A 99 1.35 -10.14 -2.20
N SER A 100 0.91 -9.34 -1.23
CA SER A 100 -0.06 -8.24 -1.43
C SER A 100 0.57 -6.91 -1.85
N LEU A 101 1.87 -6.89 -2.16
CA LEU A 101 2.57 -5.69 -2.65
C LEU A 101 2.55 -5.67 -4.17
N LEU A 102 1.98 -4.61 -4.77
CA LEU A 102 1.94 -4.42 -6.21
C LEU A 102 3.15 -3.57 -6.63
N GLU A 103 4.05 -4.10 -7.45
CA GLU A 103 5.26 -3.38 -7.84
C GLU A 103 5.17 -2.86 -9.29
N LEU A 104 5.38 -1.55 -9.47
CA LEU A 104 5.45 -0.90 -10.78
C LEU A 104 6.88 -0.47 -11.07
N ASN A 105 7.64 -1.31 -11.75
CA ASN A 105 9.03 -1.05 -12.12
C ASN A 105 9.19 -0.80 -13.63
N ILE A 106 9.06 0.48 -14.03
CA ILE A 106 9.21 0.91 -15.42
C ILE A 106 10.69 0.95 -15.83
N ALA A 107 11.61 1.09 -14.88
CA ALA A 107 13.05 1.05 -15.17
C ALA A 107 13.50 -0.34 -15.67
N GLU A 108 12.96 -1.41 -15.10
CA GLU A 108 13.26 -2.77 -15.55
C GLU A 108 12.49 -3.17 -16.81
N ASN A 109 11.25 -2.72 -16.95
CA ASN A 109 10.40 -3.01 -18.10
C ASN A 109 9.59 -1.77 -18.51
N PRO A 110 10.06 -1.00 -19.50
CA PRO A 110 9.38 0.22 -19.96
C PRO A 110 7.96 -0.01 -20.46
N ASP A 111 7.66 -1.19 -21.01
CA ASP A 111 6.31 -1.55 -21.49
C ASP A 111 5.36 -1.98 -20.36
N PHE A 112 5.82 -1.94 -19.09
CA PHE A 112 5.05 -2.38 -17.95
C PHE A 112 4.09 -1.30 -17.46
N THR A 113 2.79 -1.58 -17.57
CA THR A 113 1.71 -0.66 -17.21
C THR A 113 1.08 -1.04 -15.87
N MET A 114 0.35 -0.11 -15.26
CA MET A 114 -0.46 -0.42 -14.07
C MET A 114 -1.45 -1.57 -14.33
N GLU A 115 -2.04 -1.64 -15.52
CA GLU A 115 -2.93 -2.73 -15.89
C GLU A 115 -2.19 -4.09 -15.91
N LYS A 116 -0.99 -4.15 -16.51
CA LYS A 116 -0.18 -5.37 -16.52
C LYS A 116 0.27 -5.78 -15.12
N MET A 117 0.58 -4.82 -14.25
CA MET A 117 0.88 -5.06 -12.84
C MET A 117 -0.30 -5.73 -12.13
N ILE A 118 -1.52 -5.20 -12.32
CA ILE A 118 -2.75 -5.76 -11.76
C ILE A 118 -3.04 -7.17 -12.32
N GLN A 119 -2.92 -7.36 -13.63
CA GLN A 119 -3.15 -8.66 -14.27
C GLN A 119 -2.19 -9.75 -13.76
N LYS A 120 -0.96 -9.40 -13.39
CA LYS A 120 0.02 -10.35 -12.84
C LYS A 120 -0.24 -10.72 -11.37
N ALA A 121 -0.98 -9.90 -10.63
CA ALA A 121 -1.20 -10.10 -9.19
C ALA A 121 -2.24 -11.20 -8.90
N PHE A 122 -3.18 -11.42 -9.82
CA PHE A 122 -4.34 -12.29 -9.60
C PHE A 122 -4.34 -13.50 -10.55
N GLY A 123 -5.04 -14.55 -10.15
CA GLY A 123 -5.08 -15.83 -10.86
C GLY A 123 -4.13 -16.84 -10.22
N ILE A 124 -3.51 -17.70 -11.03
CA ILE A 124 -2.55 -18.68 -10.51
C ILE A 124 -1.19 -18.01 -10.39
N ILE A 125 -0.70 -17.90 -9.16
CA ILE A 125 0.62 -17.33 -8.85
C ILE A 125 1.48 -18.33 -8.07
N SER A 126 2.79 -18.13 -8.08
CA SER A 126 3.74 -18.96 -7.32
C SER A 126 4.24 -18.20 -6.08
N ILE A 127 4.01 -18.76 -4.89
CA ILE A 127 4.53 -18.25 -3.62
C ILE A 127 5.38 -19.34 -2.97
N ASN A 128 6.65 -19.04 -2.68
CA ASN A 128 7.61 -20.01 -2.08
C ASN A 128 7.68 -21.36 -2.85
N GLY A 129 7.48 -21.32 -4.17
CA GLY A 129 7.47 -22.50 -5.05
C GLY A 129 6.16 -23.30 -5.06
N GLN A 130 5.12 -22.84 -4.36
CA GLN A 130 3.78 -23.43 -4.39
C GLN A 130 2.85 -22.59 -5.29
N GLU A 131 2.14 -23.26 -6.20
CA GLU A 131 1.06 -22.63 -6.97
C GLU A 131 -0.16 -22.42 -6.08
N VAL A 132 -0.66 -21.19 -6.06
CA VAL A 132 -1.83 -20.78 -5.29
C VAL A 132 -2.75 -19.95 -6.19
N LEU A 133 -4.04 -20.05 -5.93
CA LEU A 133 -5.04 -19.18 -6.51
C LEU A 133 -5.09 -17.88 -5.71
N SER A 134 -4.73 -16.78 -6.36
CA SER A 134 -4.84 -15.41 -5.86
C SER A 134 -6.13 -14.78 -6.37
N ILE A 135 -7.05 -14.48 -5.46
CA ILE A 135 -8.35 -13.89 -5.75
C ILE A 135 -8.32 -12.44 -5.27
N PRO A 136 -8.68 -11.45 -6.10
CA PRO A 136 -8.68 -10.06 -5.69
C PRO A 136 -9.68 -9.81 -4.56
N THR A 137 -9.28 -8.96 -3.62
CA THR A 137 -10.12 -8.43 -2.54
C THR A 137 -10.27 -6.91 -2.69
N ASN A 138 -11.02 -6.29 -1.77
CA ASN A 138 -11.29 -4.86 -1.77
C ASN A 138 -10.66 -4.19 -0.53
N PRO A 139 -9.31 -4.08 -0.45
CA PRO A 139 -8.66 -3.42 0.68
C PRO A 139 -9.05 -1.94 0.76
N CYS A 140 -8.96 -1.35 1.94
CA CYS A 140 -9.17 0.08 2.15
C CYS A 140 -8.04 0.92 1.53
N THR A 141 -6.83 0.37 1.53
CA THR A 141 -5.62 1.03 1.03
C THR A 141 -4.76 0.04 0.25
N VAL A 142 -4.21 0.48 -0.88
CA VAL A 142 -3.26 -0.27 -1.71
C VAL A 142 -1.95 0.50 -1.76
N ARG A 143 -0.82 -0.21 -1.61
CA ARG A 143 0.53 0.37 -1.70
C ARG A 143 1.26 -0.16 -2.92
N VAL A 144 1.94 0.74 -3.63
CA VAL A 144 2.62 0.47 -4.89
C VAL A 144 4.02 1.09 -4.87
N PRO A 145 5.10 0.30 -4.69
CA PRO A 145 6.44 0.75 -5.00
C PRO A 145 6.53 1.07 -6.49
N TYR A 146 6.99 2.27 -6.79
CA TYR A 146 7.12 2.79 -8.14
C TYR A 146 8.56 3.22 -8.43
N GLN A 147 9.12 2.64 -9.48
CA GLN A 147 10.43 2.99 -10.02
C GLN A 147 10.25 3.52 -11.46
N PRO A 148 10.37 4.83 -11.69
CA PRO A 148 10.36 5.40 -13.03
C PRO A 148 11.64 5.03 -13.80
N ASN A 149 11.55 5.03 -15.12
CA ASN A 149 12.72 4.98 -15.98
C ASN A 149 13.50 6.31 -15.87
N VAL A 150 14.76 6.22 -15.42
CA VAL A 150 15.63 7.38 -15.20
C VAL A 150 16.02 8.06 -16.52
N CYS A 151 16.12 7.27 -17.60
CA CYS A 151 16.65 7.70 -18.91
C CYS A 151 15.58 7.86 -20.00
N GLY A 152 14.33 7.50 -19.73
CA GLY A 152 13.22 7.56 -20.70
C GLY A 152 12.43 8.86 -20.59
N SER A 153 11.87 9.33 -21.71
CA SER A 153 10.85 10.39 -21.76
C SER A 153 9.49 9.94 -21.22
N GLU A 154 9.30 8.63 -21.04
CA GLU A 154 8.05 8.01 -20.58
C GLU A 154 8.05 7.86 -19.06
N ARG A 155 7.90 8.99 -18.37
CA ARG A 155 7.58 9.00 -16.94
C ARG A 155 6.09 9.21 -16.80
N LEU A 156 5.45 8.34 -16.03
CA LEU A 156 4.06 8.53 -15.63
C LEU A 156 3.97 9.84 -14.83
N ASP A 157 3.03 10.69 -15.23
CA ASP A 157 2.71 11.88 -14.46
C ASP A 157 1.61 11.60 -13.43
N ILE A 158 1.24 12.64 -12.68
CA ILE A 158 0.26 12.50 -11.61
C ILE A 158 -1.13 12.11 -12.12
N ASN A 159 -1.49 12.46 -13.36
CA ASN A 159 -2.76 12.09 -13.96
C ASN A 159 -2.77 10.61 -14.32
N ASP A 160 -1.65 10.10 -14.81
CA ASP A 160 -1.50 8.66 -15.07
C ASP A 160 -1.63 7.86 -13.78
N LEU A 161 -1.07 8.36 -12.67
CA LEU A 161 -1.07 7.71 -11.35
C LEU A 161 -2.29 8.06 -10.48
N ARG A 162 -3.30 8.75 -11.03
CA ARG A 162 -4.39 9.30 -10.22
C ARG A 162 -5.36 8.24 -9.71
N SER A 163 -5.51 7.15 -10.45
CA SER A 163 -6.45 6.09 -10.13
C SER A 163 -5.90 4.72 -10.41
N LEU A 164 -6.30 3.77 -9.57
CA LEU A 164 -6.02 2.35 -9.71
C LEU A 164 -7.34 1.60 -9.77
N GLN A 165 -7.42 0.55 -10.58
CA GLN A 165 -8.59 -0.31 -10.67
C GLN A 165 -8.22 -1.75 -10.33
N ILE A 166 -8.91 -2.34 -9.36
CA ILE A 166 -8.75 -3.74 -8.97
C ILE A 166 -9.99 -4.52 -9.47
N PRO A 167 -9.82 -5.67 -10.15
CA PRO A 167 -10.94 -6.46 -10.63
C PRO A 167 -11.76 -7.08 -9.48
N ILE A 168 -13.06 -7.24 -9.69
CA ILE A 168 -13.96 -7.97 -8.81
C ILE A 168 -14.21 -9.32 -9.44
N TRP A 169 -13.87 -10.39 -8.73
CA TRP A 169 -14.12 -11.75 -9.17
C TRP A 169 -15.26 -12.38 -8.36
N GLU A 170 -16.15 -13.07 -9.05
CA GLU A 170 -17.20 -13.89 -8.45
C GLU A 170 -17.07 -15.33 -8.92
N GLN A 171 -17.40 -16.26 -8.04
CA GLN A 171 -17.53 -17.67 -8.40
C GLN A 171 -18.77 -17.86 -9.29
N ASP A 172 -18.58 -18.50 -10.43
CA ASP A 172 -19.69 -18.97 -11.25
C ASP A 172 -20.29 -20.23 -10.60
N MET A 173 -21.50 -20.08 -10.06
CA MET A 173 -22.22 -21.15 -9.37
C MET A 173 -22.80 -22.20 -10.33
N ASN A 174 -22.74 -21.97 -11.65
CA ASN A 174 -23.31 -22.88 -12.65
C ASN A 174 -22.28 -23.88 -13.20
N GLU A 175 -21.01 -23.72 -12.86
CA GLU A 175 -19.92 -24.61 -13.29
C GLU A 175 -19.65 -25.68 -12.22
N GLU A 176 -19.39 -26.92 -12.66
CA GLU A 176 -19.04 -28.03 -11.74
C GLU A 176 -17.65 -27.84 -11.10
N ASN A 177 -16.78 -27.05 -11.74
CA ASN A 177 -15.45 -26.70 -11.25
C ASN A 177 -15.40 -25.26 -10.73
N VAL A 178 -14.40 -24.95 -9.88
CA VAL A 178 -14.15 -23.56 -9.44
C VAL A 178 -13.82 -22.69 -10.66
N CYS A 179 -14.80 -21.92 -11.10
CA CYS A 179 -14.67 -20.93 -12.16
C CYS A 179 -14.88 -19.54 -11.57
N LEU A 180 -13.89 -18.67 -11.73
CA LEU A 180 -13.96 -17.27 -11.31
C LEU A 180 -14.09 -16.40 -12.55
N ARG A 181 -15.07 -15.49 -12.53
CA ARG A 181 -15.31 -14.53 -13.61
C ARG A 181 -15.16 -13.11 -13.09
N GLU A 182 -14.56 -12.24 -13.89
CA GLU A 182 -14.56 -10.81 -13.61
C GLU A 182 -15.95 -10.24 -13.85
N VAL A 183 -16.54 -9.63 -12.83
CA VAL A 183 -17.89 -9.02 -12.87
C VAL A 183 -17.86 -7.50 -12.83
N GLY A 184 -16.68 -6.91 -12.61
CA GLY A 184 -16.50 -5.47 -12.53
C GLY A 184 -15.13 -5.11 -11.99
N LYS A 185 -14.97 -3.82 -11.65
CA LYS A 185 -13.75 -3.28 -11.06
C LYS A 185 -14.10 -2.32 -9.92
N VAL A 186 -13.25 -2.29 -8.91
CA VAL A 186 -13.26 -1.31 -7.83
C VAL A 186 -12.27 -0.21 -8.15
N ASP A 187 -12.73 1.03 -8.05
CA ASP A 187 -11.89 2.21 -8.24
C ASP A 187 -11.20 2.61 -6.94
N TYR A 188 -9.95 3.05 -7.08
CA TYR A 188 -9.17 3.65 -6.02
C TYR A 188 -8.64 5.03 -6.47
N ASP A 189 -8.58 5.96 -5.53
CA ASP A 189 -8.03 7.29 -5.71
C ASP A 189 -6.65 7.40 -5.08
N LEU A 190 -5.74 8.12 -5.74
CA LEU A 190 -4.45 8.47 -5.16
C LEU A 190 -4.64 9.24 -3.85
N LEU A 191 -4.06 8.73 -2.76
CA LEU A 191 -4.07 9.37 -1.45
C LEU A 191 -2.75 10.05 -1.12
N ALA A 192 -1.63 9.36 -1.36
CA ALA A 192 -0.32 9.87 -1.01
C ALA A 192 0.78 9.31 -1.89
N VAL A 193 1.85 10.07 -2.01
CA VAL A 193 3.11 9.65 -2.63
C VAL A 193 4.25 10.00 -1.69
N VAL A 194 5.08 9.02 -1.37
CA VAL A 194 6.33 9.22 -0.64
C VAL A 194 7.48 9.11 -1.62
N HIS A 195 8.26 10.18 -1.77
CA HIS A 195 9.56 10.15 -2.43
C HIS A 195 10.57 9.52 -1.47
N LEU A 196 11.04 8.34 -1.83
CA LEU A 196 11.87 7.49 -1.00
C LEU A 196 13.33 7.94 -1.07
N LYS A 197 14.07 7.62 -0.01
CA LYS A 197 15.50 7.86 0.06
C LYS A 197 16.23 6.95 -0.94
N ASP A 198 17.23 7.49 -1.61
CA ASP A 198 18.17 6.73 -2.43
C ASP A 198 19.58 7.34 -2.35
N ASP A 199 20.52 6.84 -3.15
CA ASP A 199 21.91 7.34 -3.17
C ASP A 199 22.01 8.83 -3.55
N GLN A 200 21.02 9.37 -4.27
CA GLN A 200 20.97 10.76 -4.72
C GLN A 200 20.09 11.63 -3.81
N GLN A 201 19.12 11.03 -3.12
CA GLN A 201 18.11 11.68 -2.32
C GLN A 201 18.24 11.28 -0.85
N SER A 202 18.79 12.17 -0.01
CA SER A 202 19.10 11.88 1.39
C SER A 202 17.92 12.01 2.36
N HIS A 203 16.82 12.63 1.92
CA HIS A 203 15.62 12.90 2.71
C HIS A 203 14.38 12.33 2.04
N GLU A 204 13.41 11.90 2.82
CA GLU A 204 12.13 11.42 2.31
C GLU A 204 11.10 12.53 2.38
N TYR A 205 10.25 12.62 1.35
CA TYR A 205 9.20 13.63 1.29
C TYR A 205 7.85 12.98 1.01
N VAL A 206 6.82 13.46 1.69
CA VAL A 206 5.44 13.03 1.44
C VAL A 206 4.63 14.11 0.74
N ARG A 207 3.75 13.69 -0.15
CA ARG A 207 2.63 14.46 -0.66
C ARG A 207 1.34 13.72 -0.44
N ILE A 208 0.29 14.45 -0.12
CA ILE A 208 -1.04 13.92 0.14
C ILE A 208 -2.01 14.60 -0.81
N TYR A 209 -2.97 13.87 -1.32
CA TYR A 209 -3.90 14.34 -2.33
C TYR A 209 -5.34 14.25 -1.83
N THR A 210 -6.17 15.20 -2.25
CA THR A 210 -7.62 15.07 -2.14
C THR A 210 -8.11 13.99 -3.11
N ARG A 211 -9.35 13.51 -2.93
CA ARG A 211 -10.01 12.65 -3.93
C ARG A 211 -10.10 13.29 -5.31
N SER A 212 -10.11 14.62 -5.39
CA SER A 212 -10.08 15.35 -6.66
C SER A 212 -8.67 15.45 -7.27
N GLY A 213 -7.65 14.84 -6.67
CA GLY A 213 -6.27 14.86 -7.14
C GLY A 213 -5.53 16.15 -6.84
N ALA A 214 -6.10 17.06 -6.06
CA ALA A 214 -5.41 18.28 -5.64
C ALA A 214 -4.43 17.95 -4.51
N ASN A 215 -3.20 18.45 -4.59
CA ASN A 215 -2.25 18.33 -3.47
C ASN A 215 -2.80 19.07 -2.25
N ILE A 216 -2.88 18.39 -1.11
CA ILE A 216 -3.26 18.97 0.17
C ILE A 216 -2.01 19.62 0.74
N ILE A 217 -2.09 20.93 0.96
CA ILE A 217 -1.08 21.68 1.71
C ILE A 217 -1.66 21.92 3.09
N ALA A 218 -1.11 21.28 4.12
CA ALA A 218 -1.60 21.47 5.48
C ALA A 218 -1.15 22.84 6.02
N GLU A 219 -1.99 23.49 6.83
CA GLU A 219 -1.64 24.79 7.44
C GLU A 219 -0.45 24.70 8.42
N ASN A 220 -0.17 23.48 8.90
CA ASN A 220 0.81 23.17 9.94
C ASN A 220 1.81 22.09 9.46
N GLU A 221 2.34 22.24 8.25
CA GLU A 221 3.34 21.29 7.73
C GLU A 221 4.69 21.38 8.45
N LEU A 222 5.30 20.22 8.66
CA LEU A 222 6.71 20.14 9.00
C LEU A 222 7.51 20.30 7.71
N GLU A 223 8.18 21.44 7.55
CA GLU A 223 9.06 21.73 6.39
C GLU A 223 10.12 20.63 6.16
N SER A 224 10.46 19.86 7.20
CA SER A 224 11.42 18.75 7.10
C SER A 224 10.89 17.50 6.38
N SER A 225 9.58 17.34 6.23
CA SER A 225 8.94 16.13 5.68
C SER A 225 8.05 16.40 4.46
N MET A 226 7.67 17.67 4.23
CA MET A 226 6.87 18.08 3.07
C MET A 226 7.65 19.07 2.21
N ASN A 227 7.74 18.76 0.92
CA ASN A 227 8.41 19.60 -0.06
C ASN A 227 7.52 19.73 -1.30
N HIS A 228 7.08 20.95 -1.62
CA HIS A 228 6.21 21.22 -2.76
C HIS A 228 6.96 21.49 -4.08
N SER A 229 8.30 21.45 -4.07
CA SER A 229 9.12 21.74 -5.26
C SER A 229 9.40 20.52 -6.17
N TRP A 230 9.06 19.31 -5.74
CA TRP A 230 9.26 18.09 -6.54
C TRP A 230 8.01 17.69 -7.35
N SER A 231 8.10 16.66 -8.18
CA SER A 231 6.92 15.97 -8.74
C SER A 231 7.36 14.56 -9.15
N VAL A 232 6.42 13.61 -9.22
CA VAL A 232 6.75 12.23 -9.65
C VAL A 232 7.31 12.19 -11.07
N LYS A 233 6.93 13.16 -11.91
CA LYS A 233 7.41 13.29 -13.29
C LYS A 233 8.82 13.88 -13.34
N ASP A 234 9.04 14.96 -12.59
CA ASP A 234 10.19 15.83 -12.79
C ASP A 234 11.37 15.45 -11.89
N SER A 235 11.11 14.76 -10.78
CA SER A 235 12.15 14.32 -9.86
C SER A 235 12.58 12.88 -10.18
N PRO A 236 13.89 12.60 -10.23
CA PRO A 236 14.37 11.23 -10.25
C PRO A 236 14.18 10.59 -8.87
N GLY A 237 14.13 9.25 -8.84
CA GLY A 237 14.17 8.47 -7.61
C GLY A 237 13.05 7.45 -7.52
N ARG A 238 12.91 6.86 -6.34
CA ARG A 238 11.92 5.82 -6.03
C ARG A 238 10.74 6.40 -5.27
N TYR A 239 9.57 5.82 -5.48
CA TYR A 239 8.35 6.28 -4.83
C TYR A 239 7.59 5.13 -4.19
N MET A 240 6.92 5.40 -3.07
CA MET A 240 5.84 4.56 -2.56
C MET A 240 4.53 5.30 -2.77
N ILE A 241 3.63 4.72 -3.56
CA ILE A 241 2.34 5.31 -3.92
C ILE A 241 1.25 4.61 -3.09
N PHE A 242 0.35 5.38 -2.50
CA PHE A 242 -0.77 4.88 -1.73
C PHE A 242 -2.09 5.29 -2.38
N TYR A 243 -2.94 4.30 -2.64
CA TYR A 243 -4.28 4.47 -3.17
C TYR A 243 -5.31 4.10 -2.11
N GLY A 244 -6.42 4.83 -2.08
CA GLY A 244 -7.54 4.62 -1.15
C GLY A 244 -8.80 4.22 -1.87
N LEU A 245 -9.59 3.35 -1.26
CA LEU A 245 -10.86 2.88 -1.82
C LEU A 245 -11.80 4.07 -2.12
N ARG A 246 -12.28 4.17 -3.36
CA ARG A 246 -13.27 5.17 -3.76
C ARG A 246 -14.66 4.71 -3.31
N LEU A 247 -15.06 5.18 -2.13
CA LEU A 247 -16.43 4.99 -1.63
C LEU A 247 -17.42 5.80 -2.49
N ARG A 248 -18.43 5.11 -3.02
CA ARG A 248 -19.55 5.69 -3.77
C ARG A 248 -20.55 6.39 -2.85
#